data_AF-A0AAW1YC13-F1
#
_entry.id   AF-A0AAW1YC13-F1
#
_cell.length_a   1.000
_cell.length_b   1.000
_cell.length_c   1.000
_cell.angle_alpha   90.00
_cell.angle_beta   90.00
_cell.angle_gamma   90.00
#
_symmetry.space_group_name_H-M   'P 1'
#
loop_
_entity.id
_entity.type
_entity.pdbx_description
1 polymer ?
#
loop_
_entity_poly.entity_id
_entity_poly.type
_entity_poly.pdbx_seq_one_letter_code
_entity_poly.pdbx_strand_id
1 'polypeptide(L)'
;MAHSKSQGLGLALEKAGSRFEEINQRLPSLESAVRPIRADKEALAAVGGHINRAVGPAAAVLKVFDAVHGLEKSLLSDPRSDLPGYLSVLKRLEEALRFLGDNCGLAIQWLEDIVEYLEDNAVADERYLSNLKKSLKSLRELQSDEGKAYLDGGASGGCVGKVGK
;
A
#
# COMPACT_ATOMS: atom_id res chain seq x y z
N MET A 1 2.11 -26.48 66.20
CA MET A 1 2.50 -26.64 64.77
C MET A 1 1.33 -26.55 63.79
N ALA A 2 0.07 -26.84 64.18
CA ALA A 2 -1.09 -26.80 63.27
C ALA A 2 -1.61 -25.37 62.94
N HIS A 3 -1.54 -24.44 63.91
CA HIS A 3 -2.09 -23.08 63.76
C HIS A 3 -1.31 -22.22 62.74
N SER A 4 0.02 -22.28 62.75
CA SER A 4 0.87 -21.52 61.81
C SER A 4 0.72 -22.00 60.36
N LYS A 5 0.50 -23.30 60.13
CA LYS A 5 0.22 -23.85 58.79
C LYS A 5 -1.13 -23.37 58.26
N SER A 6 -2.16 -23.31 59.11
CA SER A 6 -3.48 -22.79 58.72
C SER A 6 -3.45 -21.30 58.36
N GLN A 7 -2.67 -20.49 59.09
CA GLN A 7 -2.48 -19.08 58.77
C GLN A 7 -1.67 -18.88 57.47
N GLY A 8 -0.63 -19.68 57.26
CA GLY A 8 0.15 -19.66 56.02
C GLY A 8 -0.70 -20.02 54.79
N LEU A 9 -1.63 -20.97 54.91
CA LEU A 9 -2.59 -21.30 53.87
C LEU A 9 -3.59 -20.17 53.58
N GLY A 10 -4.09 -19.50 54.63
CA GLY A 10 -4.98 -18.34 54.48
C GLY A 10 -4.33 -17.19 53.71
N LEU A 11 -3.10 -16.84 54.07
CA LEU A 11 -2.33 -15.79 53.38
C LEU A 11 -2.00 -16.16 51.93
N ALA A 12 -1.73 -17.44 51.66
CA ALA A 12 -1.47 -17.92 50.30
C ALA A 12 -2.73 -17.85 49.43
N LEU A 13 -3.90 -18.18 49.98
CA LEU A 13 -5.20 -18.08 49.30
C LEU A 13 -5.58 -16.63 49.01
N GLU A 14 -5.41 -15.73 49.98
CA GLU A 14 -5.66 -14.30 49.79
C GLU A 14 -4.76 -13.70 48.70
N LYS A 15 -3.47 -14.08 48.70
CA LYS A 15 -2.52 -13.69 47.66
C LYS A 15 -2.83 -14.28 46.28
N ALA A 16 -3.41 -15.48 46.23
CA ALA A 16 -3.84 -16.09 44.98
C ALA A 16 -5.11 -15.39 44.44
N GLY A 17 -6.05 -15.07 45.31
CA GLY A 17 -7.27 -14.33 44.98
C GLY A 17 -6.97 -12.95 44.41
N SER A 18 -6.10 -12.17 45.07
CA SER A 18 -5.71 -10.84 44.58
C SER A 18 -5.00 -10.87 43.23
N ARG A 19 -4.17 -11.89 42.96
CA ARG A 19 -3.59 -12.10 41.63
C ARG A 19 -4.61 -12.47 40.58
N PHE A 20 -5.62 -13.26 40.92
CA PHE A 20 -6.67 -13.64 39.99
C PHE A 20 -7.52 -12.43 39.60
N GLU A 21 -7.85 -11.58 40.57
CA GLU A 21 -8.53 -10.30 40.35
C GLU A 21 -7.73 -9.39 39.42
N GLU A 22 -6.41 -9.27 39.64
CA GLU A 22 -5.52 -8.47 38.79
C GLU A 22 -5.47 -9.00 37.36
N ILE A 23 -5.36 -10.32 37.18
CA ILE A 23 -5.38 -10.95 35.85
C ILE A 23 -6.72 -10.68 35.17
N ASN A 24 -7.84 -10.86 35.88
CA ASN A 24 -9.18 -10.67 35.33
C ASN A 24 -9.45 -9.20 34.94
N GLN A 25 -8.85 -8.24 35.67
CA GLN A 25 -8.90 -6.82 35.29
C GLN A 25 -8.02 -6.49 34.08
N ARG A 26 -6.88 -7.17 33.91
CA ARG A 26 -5.94 -6.92 32.80
C ARG A 26 -6.29 -7.67 31.52
N LEU A 27 -6.99 -8.80 31.62
CA LEU A 27 -7.37 -9.65 30.49
C LEU A 27 -8.12 -8.87 29.39
N PRO A 28 -9.14 -8.04 29.69
CA PRO A 28 -9.88 -7.32 28.66
C PRO A 28 -9.03 -6.28 27.92
N SER A 29 -8.10 -5.63 28.63
CA SER A 29 -7.14 -4.70 28.02
C SER A 29 -6.15 -5.43 27.12
N LEU A 30 -5.68 -6.60 27.56
CA LEU A 30 -4.81 -7.45 26.75
C LEU A 30 -5.56 -7.98 25.52
N GLU A 31 -6.75 -8.54 25.68
CA GLU A 31 -7.63 -9.00 24.58
C GLU A 31 -7.92 -7.89 23.57
N SER A 32 -8.13 -6.67 24.05
CA SER A 32 -8.30 -5.49 23.18
C SER A 32 -7.00 -5.14 22.45
N ALA A 33 -5.84 -5.26 23.09
CA ALA A 33 -4.54 -5.02 22.47
C ALA A 33 -4.13 -6.10 21.45
N VAL A 34 -4.55 -7.35 21.66
CA VAL A 34 -4.39 -8.46 20.68
C VAL A 34 -5.58 -8.57 19.71
N ARG A 35 -6.56 -7.66 19.70
CA ARG A 35 -7.65 -7.64 18.68
C ARG A 35 -7.18 -7.69 17.21
N PRO A 36 -6.03 -7.08 16.81
CA PRO A 36 -5.49 -7.27 15.46
C PRO A 36 -5.12 -8.73 15.14
N ILE A 37 -4.97 -9.56 16.18
CA ILE A 37 -4.60 -10.98 16.14
C ILE A 37 -5.86 -11.84 16.42
N ARG A 38 -6.99 -11.47 15.81
CA ARG A 38 -8.20 -12.32 15.76
C ARG A 38 -8.27 -13.18 14.50
N ALA A 39 -7.41 -12.90 13.53
CA ALA A 39 -7.26 -13.73 12.36
C ALA A 39 -6.92 -15.17 12.75
N ASP A 40 -7.48 -16.08 11.97
CA ASP A 40 -7.15 -17.49 12.02
C ASP A 40 -5.63 -17.69 11.90
N LYS A 41 -5.08 -18.68 12.61
CA LYS A 41 -3.63 -18.86 12.71
C LYS A 41 -3.03 -19.16 11.34
N GLU A 42 -3.74 -19.89 10.50
CA GLU A 42 -3.35 -20.24 9.15
C GLU A 42 -3.39 -19.00 8.26
N ALA A 43 -4.39 -18.12 8.42
CA ALA A 43 -4.44 -16.84 7.71
C ALA A 43 -3.28 -15.91 8.11
N LEU A 44 -2.94 -15.83 9.40
CA LEU A 44 -1.77 -15.10 9.88
C LEU A 44 -0.45 -15.67 9.34
N ALA A 45 -0.35 -16.98 9.16
CA ALA A 45 0.84 -17.59 8.57
C ALA A 45 0.93 -17.29 7.05
N ALA A 46 -0.21 -17.23 6.36
CA ALA A 46 -0.27 -16.99 4.92
C ALA A 46 -0.11 -15.51 4.53
N VAL A 47 -0.46 -14.56 5.41
CA VAL A 47 -0.49 -13.13 5.09
C VAL A 47 0.83 -12.61 4.52
N GLY A 48 1.97 -13.08 5.02
CA GLY A 48 3.28 -12.66 4.51
C GLY A 48 3.47 -12.98 3.03
N GLY A 49 2.95 -14.13 2.56
CA GLY A 49 2.97 -14.51 1.15
C GLY A 49 2.08 -13.59 0.30
N HIS A 50 0.88 -13.27 0.79
CA HIS A 50 -0.04 -12.36 0.10
C HIS A 50 0.53 -10.93 0.03
N ILE A 51 1.13 -10.43 1.12
CA ILE A 51 1.81 -9.13 1.14
C ILE A 51 2.93 -9.11 0.10
N ASN A 52 3.80 -10.12 0.08
CA ASN A 52 4.92 -10.17 -0.87
C ASN A 52 4.46 -10.21 -2.33
N ARG A 53 3.36 -10.91 -2.60
CA ARG A 53 2.75 -11.01 -3.94
C ARG A 53 2.20 -9.67 -4.44
N ALA A 54 1.75 -8.80 -3.54
CA ALA A 54 1.23 -7.48 -3.90
C ALA A 54 2.29 -6.38 -3.86
N VAL A 55 2.98 -6.26 -2.73
CA VAL A 55 3.90 -5.15 -2.45
C VAL A 55 5.17 -5.25 -3.27
N GLY A 56 5.71 -6.46 -3.50
CA GLY A 56 6.93 -6.64 -4.28
C GLY A 56 6.81 -6.11 -5.71
N PRO A 57 5.79 -6.56 -6.47
CA PRO A 57 5.53 -6.03 -7.81
C PRO A 57 5.15 -4.53 -7.83
N ALA A 58 4.32 -4.05 -6.89
CA ALA A 58 4.00 -2.63 -6.80
C ALA A 58 5.26 -1.77 -6.56
N ALA A 59 6.19 -2.23 -5.72
CA ALA A 59 7.46 -1.56 -5.49
C ALA A 59 8.37 -1.58 -6.73
N ALA A 60 8.28 -2.60 -7.58
CA ALA A 60 9.02 -2.63 -8.85
C ALA A 60 8.51 -1.55 -9.82
N VAL A 61 7.19 -1.33 -9.89
CA VAL A 61 6.60 -0.23 -10.68
C VAL A 61 7.09 1.12 -10.20
N LEU A 62 7.11 1.35 -8.88
CA LEU A 62 7.65 2.59 -8.29
C LEU A 62 9.13 2.81 -8.62
N LYS A 63 9.96 1.76 -8.63
CA LYS A 63 11.37 1.88 -9.04
C LYS A 63 11.54 2.34 -10.48
N VAL A 64 10.66 1.91 -11.39
CA VAL A 64 10.68 2.37 -12.78
C VAL A 64 10.24 3.83 -12.86
N PHE A 65 9.25 4.23 -12.07
CA PHE A 65 8.83 5.63 -11.94
C PHE A 65 9.98 6.53 -11.45
N ASP A 66 10.73 6.10 -10.43
CA ASP A 66 11.92 6.79 -9.93
C ASP A 66 13.00 6.89 -11.01
N ALA A 67 13.19 5.82 -11.80
CA ALA A 67 14.14 5.82 -12.90
C ALA A 67 13.75 6.84 -14.01
N VAL A 68 12.46 6.99 -14.29
CA VAL A 68 11.94 8.01 -15.22
C VAL A 68 12.26 9.43 -14.72
N HIS A 69 12.02 9.72 -13.44
CA HIS A 69 12.44 10.98 -12.83
C HIS A 69 13.94 11.22 -12.96
N GLY A 70 14.75 10.16 -12.85
CA GLY A 70 16.20 10.23 -13.08
C GLY A 70 16.60 10.65 -14.50
N LEU A 71 15.75 10.40 -15.51
CA LEU A 71 16.01 10.77 -16.91
C LEU A 71 15.71 12.25 -17.22
N GLU A 72 14.92 12.93 -16.39
CA GLU A 72 14.49 14.32 -16.62
C GLU A 72 15.68 15.27 -16.84
N LYS A 73 16.73 15.15 -16.03
CA LYS A 73 17.93 15.99 -16.16
C LYS A 73 18.62 15.82 -17.52
N SER A 74 18.64 14.59 -18.05
CA SER A 74 19.21 14.28 -19.36
C SER A 74 18.31 14.67 -20.53
N LEU A 75 17.01 14.81 -20.30
CA LEU A 75 16.08 15.35 -21.31
C LEU A 75 16.14 16.88 -21.40
N LEU A 76 16.55 17.54 -20.32
CA LEU A 76 16.71 19.00 -20.27
C LEU A 76 18.05 19.49 -20.86
N SER A 77 19.01 18.59 -21.14
CA SER A 77 20.27 18.95 -21.82
C SER A 77 20.07 19.28 -23.30
N ASP A 78 20.94 20.15 -23.84
CA ASP A 78 20.86 20.61 -25.24
C ASP A 78 21.01 19.45 -26.24
N PRO A 79 19.96 19.11 -27.02
CA PRO A 79 20.00 18.03 -27.99
C PRO A 79 21.04 18.23 -29.10
N ARG A 80 21.48 19.49 -29.34
CA ARG A 80 22.47 19.81 -30.38
C ARG A 80 23.89 19.37 -30.01
N SER A 81 24.14 19.15 -28.72
CA SER A 81 25.44 18.74 -28.20
C SER A 81 25.70 17.24 -28.34
N ASP A 82 24.65 16.41 -28.23
CA ASP A 82 24.71 14.95 -28.39
C ASP A 82 23.34 14.40 -28.81
N LEU A 83 23.04 14.49 -30.10
CA LEU A 83 21.76 14.00 -30.65
C LEU A 83 21.58 12.47 -30.47
N PRO A 84 22.60 11.61 -30.71
CA PRO A 84 22.47 10.18 -30.45
C PRO A 84 22.17 9.84 -28.99
N GLY A 85 22.84 10.51 -28.04
CA GLY A 85 22.57 10.35 -26.61
C GLY A 85 21.16 10.77 -26.24
N TYR A 86 20.71 11.92 -26.74
CA TYR A 86 19.34 12.41 -26.52
C TYR A 86 18.27 11.43 -27.03
N LEU A 87 18.43 10.90 -28.25
CA LEU A 87 17.52 9.90 -28.81
C LEU A 87 17.52 8.59 -27.99
N SER A 88 18.66 8.18 -27.45
CA SER A 88 18.72 7.02 -26.55
C SER A 88 17.95 7.25 -25.25
N VAL A 89 17.98 8.46 -24.69
CA VAL A 89 17.22 8.81 -23.48
C VAL A 89 15.73 8.82 -23.77
N LEU A 90 15.30 9.40 -24.91
CA LEU A 90 13.90 9.38 -25.34
C LEU A 90 13.37 7.96 -25.51
N LYS A 91 14.14 7.06 -26.13
CA LYS A 91 13.74 5.66 -26.29
C LYS A 91 13.54 4.97 -24.93
N ARG A 92 14.44 5.20 -23.98
CA ARG A 92 14.31 4.66 -22.61
C ARG A 92 13.09 5.22 -21.88
N LEU A 93 12.77 6.50 -22.10
CA LEU A 93 11.56 7.11 -21.55
C LEU A 93 10.31 6.47 -22.14
N GLU A 94 10.24 6.28 -23.45
CA GLU A 94 9.12 5.61 -24.13
C GLU A 94 8.90 4.19 -23.58
N GLU A 95 9.97 3.41 -23.46
CA GLU A 95 9.92 2.06 -22.90
C GLU A 95 9.43 2.05 -21.45
N ALA A 96 9.88 3.00 -20.64
CA ALA A 96 9.46 3.12 -19.25
C ALA A 96 8.00 3.58 -19.13
N LEU A 97 7.55 4.54 -19.94
CA LEU A 97 6.16 4.98 -19.97
C LEU A 97 5.21 3.86 -20.38
N ARG A 98 5.59 3.06 -21.39
CA ARG A 98 4.82 1.86 -21.77
C ARG A 98 4.73 0.87 -20.61
N PHE A 99 5.86 0.57 -19.97
CA PHE A 99 5.87 -0.31 -18.80
C PHE A 99 4.96 0.21 -17.67
N LEU A 100 5.02 1.51 -17.36
CA LEU A 100 4.18 2.12 -16.33
C LEU A 100 2.69 2.06 -16.72
N GLY A 101 2.34 2.39 -17.96
CA GLY A 101 0.96 2.29 -18.47
C GLY A 101 0.40 0.87 -18.34
N ASP A 102 1.20 -0.13 -18.66
CA ASP A 102 0.80 -1.54 -18.59
C ASP A 102 0.69 -2.08 -17.15
N ASN A 103 1.50 -1.56 -16.22
CA ASN A 103 1.67 -2.16 -14.89
C ASN A 103 1.06 -1.36 -13.74
N CYS A 104 0.79 -0.06 -13.87
CA CYS A 104 0.20 0.75 -12.79
C CYS A 104 -1.21 0.25 -12.40
N GLY A 105 -2.04 -0.12 -13.38
CA GLY A 105 -3.35 -0.72 -13.10
C GLY A 105 -3.27 -2.06 -12.40
N LEU A 106 -2.33 -2.91 -12.81
CA LEU A 106 -2.08 -4.19 -12.14
C LEU A 106 -1.54 -3.99 -10.72
N ALA A 107 -0.67 -3.00 -10.50
CA ALA A 107 -0.15 -2.67 -9.18
C ALA A 107 -1.25 -2.22 -8.22
N ILE A 108 -2.19 -1.37 -8.69
CA ILE A 108 -3.37 -0.97 -7.91
C ILE A 108 -4.20 -2.19 -7.57
N GLN A 109 -4.47 -3.05 -8.55
CA GLN A 109 -5.27 -4.25 -8.34
C GLN A 109 -4.62 -5.23 -7.34
N TRP A 110 -3.31 -5.46 -7.43
CA TRP A 110 -2.63 -6.32 -6.47
C TRP A 110 -2.69 -5.77 -5.03
N LEU A 111 -2.62 -4.44 -4.89
CA LEU A 111 -2.76 -3.79 -3.59
C LEU A 111 -4.22 -3.84 -3.07
N GLU A 112 -5.21 -3.78 -3.96
CA GLU A 112 -6.61 -4.01 -3.60
C GLU A 112 -6.83 -5.46 -3.13
N ASP A 113 -6.31 -6.45 -3.86
CA ASP A 113 -6.44 -7.87 -3.53
C ASP A 113 -5.89 -8.19 -2.12
N ILE A 114 -4.75 -7.60 -1.72
CA ILE A 114 -4.22 -7.79 -0.36
C ILE A 114 -5.07 -7.10 0.69
N VAL A 115 -5.61 -5.91 0.41
CA VAL A 115 -6.47 -5.19 1.36
C VAL A 115 -7.77 -5.96 1.59
N GLU A 116 -8.35 -6.54 0.53
CA GLU A 116 -9.51 -7.44 0.62
C GLU A 116 -9.16 -8.68 1.45
N TYR A 117 -8.03 -9.34 1.18
CA TYR A 117 -7.58 -10.48 1.97
C TYR A 117 -7.41 -10.16 3.46
N LEU A 118 -6.82 -9.00 3.80
CA LEU A 118 -6.63 -8.57 5.18
C LEU A 118 -7.96 -8.35 5.90
N GLU A 119 -8.97 -7.83 5.20
CA GLU A 119 -10.31 -7.61 5.72
C GLU A 119 -11.07 -8.94 5.93
N ASP A 120 -11.11 -9.79 4.91
CA ASP A 120 -11.82 -11.07 4.94
C ASP A 120 -11.31 -11.99 6.05
N ASN A 121 -10.02 -11.90 6.36
CA ASN A 121 -9.37 -12.72 7.38
C ASN A 121 -9.22 -12.01 8.74
N ALA A 122 -9.75 -10.81 8.90
CA ALA A 122 -9.64 -10.01 10.14
C ALA A 122 -8.18 -9.87 10.65
N VAL A 123 -7.23 -9.74 9.72
CA VAL A 123 -5.77 -9.65 9.99
C VAL A 123 -5.36 -8.23 10.40
N ALA A 124 -6.16 -7.23 10.02
CA ALA A 124 -5.91 -5.84 10.35
C ALA A 124 -7.14 -5.18 10.96
N ASP A 125 -6.93 -4.15 11.77
CA ASP A 125 -8.03 -3.40 12.36
C ASP A 125 -8.77 -2.53 11.33
N GLU A 126 -10.04 -2.25 11.60
CA GLU A 126 -10.91 -1.48 10.71
C GLU A 126 -10.37 -0.08 10.39
N ARG A 127 -9.69 0.59 11.33
CA ARG A 127 -9.14 1.92 11.10
C ARG A 127 -7.98 1.87 10.12
N TYR A 128 -7.10 0.88 10.26
CA TYR A 128 -6.02 0.64 9.33
C TYR A 128 -6.54 0.30 7.92
N LEU A 129 -7.50 -0.64 7.83
CA LEU A 129 -8.14 -1.01 6.55
C LEU A 129 -8.85 0.17 5.89
N SER A 130 -9.57 0.99 6.66
CA SER A 130 -10.23 2.19 6.15
C SER A 130 -9.24 3.18 5.54
N ASN A 131 -8.08 3.36 6.16
CA ASN A 131 -7.03 4.23 5.62
C ASN A 131 -6.45 3.67 4.33
N LEU A 132 -6.15 2.36 4.27
CA LEU A 132 -5.64 1.72 3.06
C LEU A 132 -6.63 1.83 1.89
N LYS A 133 -7.92 1.55 2.14
CA LYS A 133 -8.98 1.70 1.14
C LYS A 133 -9.11 3.13 0.63
N LYS A 134 -8.98 4.13 1.50
CA LYS A 134 -8.96 5.55 1.08
C LYS A 134 -7.78 5.85 0.17
N SER A 135 -6.58 5.39 0.53
CA SER A 135 -5.38 5.56 -0.30
C SER A 135 -5.53 4.90 -1.67
N LEU A 136 -6.08 3.67 -1.72
CA LEU A 136 -6.34 2.97 -2.98
C LEU A 136 -7.38 3.67 -3.85
N LYS A 137 -8.45 4.18 -3.22
CA LYS A 137 -9.46 4.98 -3.92
C LYS A 137 -8.83 6.21 -4.58
N SER A 138 -8.00 6.97 -3.85
CA SER A 138 -7.29 8.12 -4.41
C SER A 138 -6.36 7.72 -5.56
N LEU A 139 -5.68 6.58 -5.46
CA LEU A 139 -4.80 6.09 -6.51
C LEU A 139 -5.57 5.72 -7.79
N ARG A 140 -6.76 5.12 -7.65
CA ARG A 140 -7.66 4.76 -8.76
C ARG A 140 -8.30 5.98 -9.41
N GLU A 141 -8.61 7.01 -8.62
CA GLU A 141 -9.06 8.32 -9.14
C GLU A 141 -7.97 8.96 -10.00
N LEU A 142 -6.71 8.96 -9.56
CA LEU A 142 -5.57 9.47 -10.33
C LEU A 142 -5.40 8.73 -11.66
N GLN A 143 -5.45 7.39 -11.65
CA GLN A 143 -5.38 6.59 -12.87
C GLN A 143 -6.52 6.89 -13.85
N SER A 144 -7.73 7.12 -13.34
CA SER A 144 -8.90 7.38 -14.17
C SER A 144 -8.87 8.78 -14.82
N ASP A 145 -8.20 9.74 -14.18
CA ASP A 145 -8.05 11.10 -14.69
C ASP A 145 -6.95 11.22 -15.75
N GLU A 146 -5.89 10.40 -15.66
CA GLU A 146 -4.87 10.26 -16.71
C GLU A 146 -5.47 9.87 -18.07
N GLY A 147 -6.52 9.03 -18.07
CA GLY A 147 -7.26 8.64 -19.28
C GLY A 147 -8.13 9.76 -19.89
N LYS A 148 -8.47 10.80 -19.12
CA LYS A 148 -9.23 11.97 -19.60
C LYS A 148 -8.33 13.07 -20.14
N ALA A 149 -7.15 13.30 -19.55
CA ALA A 149 -6.22 14.34 -19.98
C ALA A 149 -5.67 14.10 -21.40
N TYR A 150 -5.56 12.85 -21.85
CA TYR A 150 -5.13 12.50 -23.21
C TYR A 150 -6.15 12.83 -24.32
N LEU A 151 -7.42 13.08 -23.97
CA LEU A 151 -8.47 13.38 -24.96
C LEU A 151 -8.66 14.89 -25.21
N ASP A 152 -7.99 15.77 -24.47
CA ASP A 152 -8.10 17.23 -24.62
C ASP A 152 -6.90 17.87 -25.38
N GLY A 153 -5.92 17.07 -25.79
CA GLY A 153 -4.74 17.53 -26.55
C GLY A 153 -4.99 17.81 -28.04
N GLY A 154 -6.24 17.98 -28.47
CA GLY A 154 -6.64 17.86 -29.88
C GLY A 154 -7.43 19.04 -30.47
N ALA A 155 -7.14 20.29 -30.08
CA ALA A 155 -7.68 21.47 -30.76
C ALA A 155 -6.58 22.52 -31.00
N SER A 156 -5.62 22.20 -31.86
CA SER A 156 -4.71 23.19 -32.45
C SER A 156 -4.41 22.82 -33.90
N GLY A 157 -5.33 23.21 -34.78
CA GLY A 157 -5.17 23.33 -36.22
C GLY A 157 -6.29 24.24 -36.67
N GLY A 158 -6.08 25.44 -37.19
CA GLY A 158 -5.05 25.89 -38.11
C GLY A 158 -5.78 26.78 -39.10
N CYS A 159 -5.48 28.08 -39.09
CA CYS A 159 -6.02 29.03 -40.05
C CYS A 159 -5.60 28.63 -41.47
N VAL A 160 -6.53 28.31 -42.37
CA VAL A 160 -6.35 28.44 -43.83
C VAL A 160 -7.68 28.82 -44.52
N GLY A 161 -7.71 30.06 -45.02
CA GLY A 161 -8.28 30.52 -46.30
C GLY A 161 -9.67 30.07 -46.76
N LYS A 162 -10.57 31.05 -46.90
CA LYS A 162 -11.43 31.16 -48.10
C LYS A 162 -11.40 32.58 -48.66
N VAL A 163 -10.68 32.73 -49.77
CA VAL A 163 -10.92 33.74 -50.80
C VAL A 163 -12.27 33.43 -51.47
N GLY A 164 -13.06 34.47 -51.73
CA GLY A 164 -14.12 34.44 -52.75
C GLY A 164 -15.51 34.87 -52.28
N LYS A 165 -15.78 36.18 -52.24
CA LYS A 165 -16.52 36.90 -53.29
C LYS A 165 -16.36 38.41 -53.10
#